data_AF-A0A421JZQ6-F1
#
_entry.id   AF-A0A421JZQ6-F1
#
_cell.length_a   1.000
_cell.length_b   1.000
_cell.length_c   1.000
_cell.angle_alpha   90.00
_cell.angle_beta   90.00
_cell.angle_gamma   90.00
#
_symmetry.space_group_name_H-M   'P 1'
#
loop_
_entity.id
_entity.type
_entity.pdbx_description
1 polymer ?
#
loop_
_entity_poly.entity_id
_entity_poly.type
_entity_poly.pdbx_seq_one_letter_code
_entity_poly.pdbx_strand_id
1 'polypeptide(L)'
;MVKALRCSMKTVWIGFVLSTLVSASAVEAQFRQDGRRPPAGGPPVEAIEACDDQRPGSACAFRAPHGAVEGRCRNVPEGLVCVPDRRGLGPPPAGARQPQADEPRRRVEPMVIEVEPEQPSPSRPADKALAARAKVPDTGQFGCFNNRQRVACKDTQQRFRGQDGHYSTRLAYRDNRDGTVSDLVTGLRWQQAHNAQRLSYLDAQSACSRLELAGSGDWRLPSITELFSLSHWRHPEGRQRYIDERFFEFAEPGPEVLRNDPYRDTHNVSMMGQTWSSTAYVGEIALNPDTTHYFFFNFLDGRIKAAPGQGHTRLFYRCVSGEPWGDNLLQDNRNGTVTDAAMELMWQASDDGQPRDWSQALAYCEGLELAGYRDWRLPNIKELQTLVDYRYSEPAIDPKRLRQQDKAGWFWSSTTHGENPAMASYICFGPCTSVDGEDVHGAGAQRSDPKTGNPARWRARGGQRDETRIFNYARCVRDVD
;
A
#
# COMPACT_ATOMS: atom_id res chain seq x y z
N MET A 1 31.18 -48.38 56.84
CA MET A 1 29.92 -47.82 57.40
C MET A 1 29.65 -46.54 56.61
N VAL A 2 28.60 -46.30 55.83
CA VAL A 2 27.31 -46.95 55.50
C VAL A 2 27.05 -46.56 54.01
N LYS A 3 27.05 -47.53 53.08
CA LYS A 3 25.88 -48.00 52.28
C LYS A 3 24.99 -46.87 51.70
N ALA A 4 25.04 -46.60 50.39
CA ALA A 4 24.26 -47.23 49.30
C ALA A 4 22.94 -46.44 49.04
N LEU A 5 22.34 -46.32 47.85
CA LEU A 5 22.13 -47.27 46.77
C LEU A 5 21.61 -46.53 45.51
N ARG A 6 22.11 -46.95 44.34
CA ARG A 6 21.47 -47.13 43.01
C ARG A 6 20.43 -46.12 42.49
N CYS A 7 20.66 -45.65 41.26
CA CYS A 7 19.64 -45.75 40.23
C CYS A 7 20.24 -46.12 38.87
N SER A 8 19.50 -46.91 38.10
CA SER A 8 19.93 -47.78 37.01
C SER A 8 19.21 -47.43 35.71
N MET A 9 19.99 -47.41 34.62
CA MET A 9 19.71 -47.80 33.22
C MET A 9 18.38 -47.41 32.51
N LYS A 10 18.60 -46.67 31.42
CA LYS A 10 18.25 -46.96 30.00
C LYS A 10 16.81 -46.74 29.46
N THR A 11 16.72 -45.72 28.59
CA THR A 11 16.33 -45.74 27.15
C THR A 11 14.87 -46.14 26.85
N VAL A 12 14.04 -45.34 26.15
CA VAL A 12 13.92 -45.20 24.67
C VAL A 12 12.83 -44.14 24.34
N TRP A 13 13.10 -43.37 23.27
CA TRP A 13 12.25 -42.59 22.33
C TRP A 13 10.75 -42.39 22.57
N ILE A 14 10.25 -41.17 22.28
CA ILE A 14 9.13 -40.86 21.34
C ILE A 14 8.89 -39.33 21.28
N GLY A 15 8.76 -38.78 20.06
CA GLY A 15 7.76 -37.75 19.75
C GLY A 15 8.19 -36.29 19.72
N PHE A 16 8.67 -35.82 18.57
CA PHE A 16 8.64 -34.41 18.16
C PHE A 16 7.18 -33.98 17.93
N VAL A 17 6.72 -32.92 18.61
CA VAL A 17 5.61 -32.08 18.12
C VAL A 17 6.00 -30.62 18.34
N LEU A 18 6.41 -29.97 17.24
CA LEU A 18 6.45 -28.52 17.12
C LEU A 18 5.02 -27.99 17.19
N SER A 19 4.69 -27.17 18.19
CA SER A 19 3.48 -26.36 18.18
C SER A 19 3.86 -24.90 18.00
N THR A 20 3.72 -24.43 16.77
CA THR A 20 3.78 -23.04 16.37
C THR A 20 2.55 -22.30 16.89
N LEU A 21 2.72 -21.43 17.89
CA LEU A 21 1.72 -20.43 18.24
C LEU A 21 1.80 -19.29 17.22
N VAL A 22 0.91 -19.33 16.23
CA VAL A 22 0.58 -18.18 15.39
C VAL A 22 -0.17 -17.18 16.26
N SER A 23 0.43 -16.03 16.52
CA SER A 23 -0.24 -14.89 17.12
C SER A 23 -1.32 -14.40 16.15
N ALA A 24 -2.60 -14.55 16.54
CA ALA A 24 -3.70 -13.96 15.81
C ALA A 24 -3.55 -12.43 15.80
N SER A 25 -3.31 -11.87 14.62
CA SER A 25 -3.23 -10.43 14.38
C SER A 25 -4.57 -9.74 14.66
N ALA A 26 -4.52 -8.46 15.01
CA ALA A 26 -5.64 -7.56 15.33
C ALA A 26 -6.79 -7.48 14.28
N VAL A 27 -6.66 -8.14 13.12
CA VAL A 27 -7.69 -8.27 12.08
C VAL A 27 -8.92 -9.04 12.56
N GLU A 28 -8.76 -10.00 13.48
CA GLU A 28 -9.86 -10.86 13.95
C GLU A 28 -10.82 -10.13 14.92
N ALA A 29 -10.38 -9.03 15.53
CA ALA A 29 -11.18 -8.26 16.47
C ALA A 29 -12.23 -7.36 15.79
N GLN A 30 -12.03 -7.02 14.51
CA GLN A 30 -12.89 -6.07 13.79
C GLN A 30 -14.19 -6.70 13.26
N PHE A 31 -14.28 -8.03 13.21
CA PHE A 31 -15.46 -8.76 12.70
C PHE A 31 -16.45 -9.21 13.78
N ARG A 32 -16.16 -9.02 15.07
CA ARG A 32 -17.05 -9.50 16.17
C ARG A 32 -18.10 -8.49 16.64
N GLN A 33 -18.06 -7.23 16.22
CA GLN A 33 -18.91 -6.21 16.83
C GLN A 33 -20.35 -6.12 16.30
N ASP A 34 -20.70 -6.74 15.18
CA ASP A 34 -21.98 -6.38 14.53
C ASP A 34 -23.12 -7.40 14.59
N GLY A 35 -22.98 -8.54 15.28
CA GLY A 35 -24.11 -9.35 15.79
C GLY A 35 -25.29 -9.66 14.84
N ARG A 36 -25.17 -9.47 13.53
CA ARG A 36 -26.26 -9.53 12.55
C ARG A 36 -25.83 -10.44 11.41
N ARG A 37 -26.58 -11.52 11.23
CA ARG A 37 -26.46 -12.44 10.08
C ARG A 37 -26.50 -11.65 8.76
N PRO A 38 -25.68 -12.00 7.75
CA PRO A 38 -25.78 -11.37 6.44
C PRO A 38 -27.05 -11.81 5.71
N PRO A 39 -27.90 -10.90 5.21
CA PRO A 39 -28.87 -11.22 4.17
C PRO A 39 -28.19 -11.26 2.79
N ALA A 40 -28.69 -12.17 1.96
CA ALA A 40 -28.23 -12.65 0.64
C ALA A 40 -27.94 -11.56 -0.44
N GLY A 41 -27.23 -11.84 -1.53
CA GLY A 41 -26.87 -13.15 -2.08
C GLY A 41 -25.92 -13.08 -3.28
N GLY A 42 -24.64 -13.33 -3.04
CA GLY A 42 -23.66 -13.75 -4.03
C GLY A 42 -22.79 -14.85 -3.41
N PRO A 43 -22.13 -15.70 -4.21
CA PRO A 43 -21.32 -16.78 -3.67
C PRO A 43 -20.15 -16.25 -2.82
N PRO A 44 -19.75 -16.96 -1.75
CA PRO A 44 -18.56 -16.62 -0.98
C PRO A 44 -17.31 -16.68 -1.88
N VAL A 45 -16.30 -15.84 -1.61
CA VAL A 45 -15.09 -15.73 -2.46
C VAL A 45 -14.36 -17.06 -2.54
N GLU A 46 -14.37 -17.82 -1.45
CA GLU A 46 -13.78 -19.14 -1.35
C GLU A 46 -14.46 -20.15 -2.28
N ALA A 47 -15.74 -19.96 -2.60
CA ALA A 47 -16.43 -20.76 -3.61
C ALA A 47 -15.99 -20.40 -5.03
N ILE A 48 -15.70 -19.13 -5.31
CA ILE A 48 -15.19 -18.69 -6.61
C ILE A 48 -13.78 -19.25 -6.81
N GLU A 49 -12.90 -19.07 -5.83
CA GLU A 49 -11.51 -19.53 -5.87
C GLU A 49 -11.38 -21.06 -5.98
N ALA A 50 -12.29 -21.83 -5.36
CA ALA A 50 -12.27 -23.29 -5.46
C ALA A 50 -12.54 -23.83 -6.88
N CYS A 51 -12.95 -22.96 -7.79
CA CYS A 51 -13.21 -23.27 -9.19
C CYS A 51 -12.36 -22.47 -10.18
N ASP A 52 -11.36 -21.75 -9.68
CA ASP A 52 -10.42 -21.03 -10.50
C ASP A 52 -9.58 -22.01 -11.34
N ASP A 53 -9.43 -21.71 -12.63
CA ASP A 53 -8.78 -22.58 -13.64
C ASP A 53 -9.38 -24.00 -13.78
N GLN A 54 -10.56 -24.25 -13.21
CA GLN A 54 -11.27 -25.52 -13.36
C GLN A 54 -12.21 -25.48 -14.56
N ARG A 55 -12.59 -26.67 -15.06
CA ARG A 55 -13.67 -26.78 -16.06
C ARG A 55 -15.03 -26.91 -15.38
N PRO A 56 -16.14 -26.46 -15.99
CA PRO A 56 -17.48 -26.76 -15.49
C PRO A 56 -17.65 -28.25 -15.19
N GLY A 57 -18.15 -28.58 -14.00
CA GLY A 57 -18.35 -29.94 -13.51
C GLY A 57 -17.19 -30.54 -12.70
N SER A 58 -16.03 -29.87 -12.65
CA SER A 58 -14.88 -30.28 -11.82
C SER A 58 -15.27 -30.28 -10.34
N ALA A 59 -14.76 -31.25 -9.58
CA ALA A 59 -14.94 -31.29 -8.14
C ALA A 59 -14.18 -30.12 -7.49
N CYS A 60 -14.77 -29.52 -6.47
CA CYS A 60 -14.22 -28.38 -5.76
C CYS A 60 -14.55 -28.46 -4.28
N ALA A 61 -13.73 -27.84 -3.44
CA ALA A 61 -13.98 -27.76 -2.01
C ALA A 61 -13.44 -26.45 -1.43
N PHE A 62 -14.11 -25.90 -0.44
CA PHE A 62 -13.67 -24.71 0.27
C PHE A 62 -14.12 -24.72 1.73
N ARG A 63 -13.53 -23.88 2.58
CA ARG A 63 -13.92 -23.77 4.00
C ARG A 63 -14.82 -22.55 4.20
N ALA A 64 -16.01 -22.77 4.74
CA ALA A 64 -16.96 -21.74 5.15
C ALA A 64 -16.99 -21.61 6.69
N PRO A 65 -17.56 -20.51 7.26
CA PRO A 65 -17.70 -20.35 8.72
C PRO A 65 -18.43 -21.47 9.45
N HIS A 66 -19.20 -22.30 8.72
CA HIS A 66 -19.97 -23.42 9.25
C HIS A 66 -19.39 -24.81 8.91
N GLY A 67 -18.20 -24.87 8.29
CA GLY A 67 -17.52 -26.12 7.96
C GLY A 67 -16.95 -26.17 6.54
N ALA A 68 -16.32 -27.28 6.20
CA ALA A 68 -15.88 -27.55 4.84
C ALA A 68 -17.10 -27.81 3.93
N VAL A 69 -17.06 -27.25 2.73
CA VAL A 69 -18.09 -27.36 1.70
C VAL A 69 -17.44 -28.03 0.49
N GLU A 70 -18.01 -29.14 0.05
CA GLU A 70 -17.60 -29.86 -1.16
C GLU A 70 -18.70 -29.75 -2.22
N GLY A 71 -18.31 -29.66 -3.48
CA GLY A 71 -19.25 -29.47 -4.57
C GLY A 71 -18.63 -29.57 -5.96
N ARG A 72 -19.27 -28.89 -6.91
CA ARG A 72 -18.82 -28.83 -8.30
C ARG A 72 -18.85 -27.43 -8.86
N CYS A 73 -17.89 -27.17 -9.75
CA CYS A 73 -17.80 -25.92 -10.47
C CYS A 73 -18.95 -25.73 -11.45
N ARG A 74 -19.71 -24.65 -11.31
CA ARG A 74 -20.85 -24.30 -12.18
C ARG A 74 -20.75 -22.84 -12.61
N ASN A 75 -21.19 -22.56 -13.84
CA ASN A 75 -21.26 -21.19 -14.34
C ASN A 75 -22.40 -20.44 -13.66
N VAL A 76 -22.08 -19.29 -13.08
CA VAL A 76 -23.01 -18.29 -12.55
C VAL A 76 -22.65 -16.91 -13.13
N PRO A 77 -23.49 -15.86 -13.00
CA PRO A 77 -23.19 -14.52 -13.53
C PRO A 77 -21.84 -13.95 -13.07
N GLU A 78 -21.38 -14.34 -11.88
CA GLU A 78 -20.11 -13.93 -11.27
C GLU A 78 -18.89 -14.80 -11.67
N GLY A 79 -19.05 -15.76 -12.59
CA GLY A 79 -17.98 -16.63 -13.08
C GLY A 79 -18.19 -18.11 -12.77
N LEU A 80 -17.11 -18.91 -12.83
CA LEU A 80 -17.18 -20.33 -12.48
C LEU A 80 -17.04 -20.51 -10.96
N VAL A 81 -18.05 -21.07 -10.31
CA VAL A 81 -18.16 -21.09 -8.84
C VAL A 81 -18.43 -22.49 -8.31
N CYS A 82 -17.85 -22.81 -7.17
CA CYS A 82 -18.05 -24.06 -6.45
C CYS A 82 -19.42 -24.10 -5.79
N VAL A 83 -20.33 -24.90 -6.35
CA VAL A 83 -21.70 -25.06 -5.85
C VAL A 83 -21.81 -26.40 -5.11
N PRO A 84 -22.28 -26.42 -3.84
CA PRO A 84 -22.40 -27.64 -3.06
C PRO A 84 -23.26 -28.71 -3.75
N ASP A 85 -22.84 -29.97 -3.65
CA ASP A 85 -23.67 -31.09 -4.09
C ASP A 85 -24.82 -31.28 -3.08
N ARG A 86 -26.08 -31.13 -3.53
CA ARG A 86 -27.25 -31.29 -2.63
C ARG A 86 -27.28 -32.70 -2.03
N ARG A 87 -26.97 -32.84 -0.74
CA ARG A 87 -27.40 -33.97 0.10
C ARG A 87 -28.32 -33.43 1.20
N GLY A 88 -29.47 -34.08 1.38
CA GLY A 88 -30.58 -33.63 2.21
C GLY A 88 -30.20 -33.28 3.66
N LEU A 89 -30.80 -32.21 4.17
CA LEU A 89 -30.68 -31.75 5.55
C LEU A 89 -31.32 -32.79 6.50
N GLY A 90 -30.51 -33.44 7.33
CA GLY A 90 -30.95 -34.10 8.56
C GLY A 90 -30.84 -33.15 9.77
N PRO A 91 -31.65 -33.32 10.82
CA PRO A 91 -31.70 -32.41 11.96
C PRO A 91 -30.49 -32.56 12.91
N PRO A 92 -30.12 -31.51 13.67
CA PRO A 92 -28.97 -31.52 14.56
C PRO A 92 -29.28 -32.22 15.91
N PRO A 93 -28.30 -32.85 16.57
CA PRO A 93 -28.49 -33.39 17.91
C PRO A 93 -28.32 -32.30 19.00
N ALA A 94 -29.15 -32.43 20.03
CA ALA A 94 -29.17 -31.63 21.24
C ALA A 94 -28.10 -32.11 22.25
N GLY A 95 -27.52 -31.18 23.03
CA GLY A 95 -26.62 -31.50 24.14
C GLY A 95 -26.29 -30.27 24.98
N ALA A 96 -26.58 -30.35 26.28
CA ALA A 96 -26.71 -29.25 27.23
C ALA A 96 -25.38 -28.68 27.81
N ARG A 97 -25.47 -27.44 28.31
CA ARG A 97 -24.47 -26.73 29.14
C ARG A 97 -24.23 -27.41 30.49
N GLN A 98 -23.02 -27.22 31.05
CA GLN A 98 -22.84 -26.89 32.47
C GLN A 98 -21.70 -25.86 32.66
N PRO A 99 -21.81 -24.91 33.61
CA PRO A 99 -20.79 -23.92 33.92
C PRO A 99 -19.91 -24.36 35.10
N GLN A 100 -18.61 -24.01 35.08
CA GLN A 100 -17.71 -24.13 36.22
C GLN A 100 -16.99 -22.81 36.51
N ALA A 101 -16.70 -22.63 37.79
CA ALA A 101 -16.55 -21.39 38.54
C ALA A 101 -15.18 -20.69 38.41
N ASP A 102 -15.19 -19.42 38.80
CA ASP A 102 -14.05 -18.52 38.99
C ASP A 102 -13.03 -19.03 40.02
N GLU A 103 -11.73 -18.87 39.71
CA GLU A 103 -10.63 -18.89 40.69
C GLU A 103 -9.62 -17.75 40.43
N PRO A 104 -8.91 -17.28 41.47
CA PRO A 104 -8.40 -15.91 41.54
C PRO A 104 -7.03 -15.69 40.87
N ARG A 105 -6.85 -14.50 40.29
CA ARG A 105 -5.62 -14.05 39.63
C ARG A 105 -4.48 -13.85 40.64
N ARG A 106 -3.38 -14.58 40.46
CA ARG A 106 -2.08 -14.32 41.12
C ARG A 106 -1.29 -13.26 40.36
N ARG A 107 -0.77 -12.29 41.11
CA ARG A 107 0.10 -11.19 40.65
C ARG A 107 1.49 -11.75 40.34
N VAL A 108 2.01 -11.50 39.14
CA VAL A 108 3.41 -11.81 38.77
C VAL A 108 4.08 -10.49 38.41
N GLU A 109 5.20 -10.19 39.07
CA GLU A 109 6.03 -9.01 38.80
C GLU A 109 6.85 -9.22 37.52
N PRO A 110 7.10 -8.17 36.72
CA PRO A 110 7.76 -8.32 35.42
C PRO A 110 9.25 -8.59 35.55
N MET A 111 9.71 -9.65 34.90
CA MET A 111 11.11 -9.99 34.71
C MET A 111 11.66 -9.20 33.52
N VAL A 112 12.67 -8.34 33.75
CA VAL A 112 13.37 -7.58 32.71
C VAL A 112 14.36 -8.53 32.02
N ILE A 113 14.16 -8.76 30.72
CA ILE A 113 15.16 -9.39 29.85
C ILE A 113 15.70 -8.27 28.96
N GLU A 114 16.93 -7.85 29.21
CA GLU A 114 17.67 -6.98 28.29
C GLU A 114 18.07 -7.82 27.07
N VAL A 115 17.43 -7.56 25.93
CA VAL A 115 17.85 -8.10 24.63
C VAL A 115 18.53 -6.96 23.89
N GLU A 116 19.84 -7.11 23.68
CA GLU A 116 20.64 -6.22 22.83
C GLU A 116 20.11 -6.32 21.38
N PRO A 117 19.80 -5.19 20.70
CA PRO A 117 19.22 -5.26 19.37
C PRO A 117 20.28 -5.66 18.35
N GLU A 118 20.14 -6.87 17.82
CA GLU A 118 20.86 -7.33 16.64
C GLU A 118 20.47 -6.44 15.44
N GLN A 119 21.46 -5.76 14.85
CA GLN A 119 21.21 -4.84 13.73
C GLN A 119 20.70 -5.60 12.50
N PRO A 120 19.55 -5.23 11.91
CA PRO A 120 19.04 -5.92 10.73
C PRO A 120 19.93 -5.62 9.52
N SER A 121 20.56 -6.68 9.02
CA SER A 121 21.33 -6.68 7.77
C SER A 121 20.51 -6.18 6.56
N PRO A 122 21.11 -5.46 5.61
CA PRO A 122 20.41 -4.93 4.44
C PRO A 122 19.92 -6.09 3.55
N SER A 123 18.60 -6.28 3.47
CA SER A 123 18.00 -7.24 2.54
C SER A 123 18.27 -6.80 1.10
N ARG A 124 18.97 -7.66 0.35
CA ARG A 124 19.20 -7.53 -1.10
C ARG A 124 17.88 -7.65 -1.89
N PRO A 125 17.83 -7.13 -3.14
CA PRO A 125 16.75 -7.43 -4.07
C PRO A 125 16.50 -8.94 -4.12
N ALA A 126 15.26 -9.38 -4.39
CA ALA A 126 15.01 -10.80 -4.61
C ALA A 126 16.00 -11.33 -5.65
N ASP A 127 16.65 -12.47 -5.40
CA ASP A 127 17.77 -13.02 -6.20
C ASP A 127 17.47 -13.26 -7.71
N LYS A 128 16.25 -12.90 -8.17
CA LYS A 128 15.76 -13.02 -9.55
C LYS A 128 14.86 -11.85 -10.01
N ALA A 129 14.85 -10.70 -9.32
CA ALA A 129 14.09 -9.55 -9.80
C ALA A 129 14.64 -9.08 -11.17
N LEU A 130 13.76 -8.76 -12.11
CA LEU A 130 14.15 -8.19 -13.39
C LEU A 130 14.66 -6.76 -13.14
N ALA A 131 15.89 -6.49 -13.57
CA ALA A 131 16.49 -5.17 -13.43
C ALA A 131 15.74 -4.18 -14.31
N ALA A 132 15.24 -3.12 -13.69
CA ALA A 132 14.64 -1.98 -14.35
C ALA A 132 15.62 -0.80 -14.41
N ARG A 133 15.54 -0.01 -15.47
CA ARG A 133 16.51 1.07 -15.80
C ARG A 133 16.00 2.47 -15.49
N ALA A 134 14.73 2.61 -15.14
CA ALA A 134 14.09 3.90 -14.90
C ALA A 134 14.86 4.80 -13.93
N LYS A 135 14.87 6.11 -14.21
CA LYS A 135 15.40 7.16 -13.32
C LYS A 135 14.41 7.59 -12.24
N VAL A 136 13.65 6.61 -11.75
CA VAL A 136 12.68 6.74 -10.66
C VAL A 136 13.18 5.91 -9.49
N PRO A 137 13.31 6.47 -8.27
CA PRO A 137 13.72 5.69 -7.10
C PRO A 137 12.81 4.49 -6.88
N ASP A 138 13.38 3.31 -6.62
CA ASP A 138 12.61 2.10 -6.35
C ASP A 138 11.68 2.27 -5.12
N THR A 139 10.58 1.53 -5.06
CA THR A 139 9.66 1.58 -3.92
C THR A 139 10.25 0.92 -2.66
N GLY A 140 11.26 0.07 -2.80
CA GLY A 140 11.80 -0.79 -1.75
C GLY A 140 10.95 -2.05 -1.50
N GLN A 141 9.87 -2.27 -2.27
CA GLN A 141 9.00 -3.44 -2.14
C GLN A 141 9.54 -4.63 -2.93
N PHE A 142 10.57 -5.29 -2.39
CA PHE A 142 11.17 -6.48 -3.01
C PHE A 142 10.38 -7.79 -2.79
N GLY A 143 9.23 -7.71 -2.11
CA GLY A 143 8.37 -8.85 -1.81
C GLY A 143 7.22 -8.99 -2.77
N CYS A 144 6.80 -10.23 -3.02
CA CYS A 144 5.59 -10.50 -3.77
C CYS A 144 4.45 -10.90 -2.86
N PHE A 145 3.22 -10.68 -3.31
CA PHE A 145 1.99 -10.89 -2.56
C PHE A 145 0.96 -11.60 -3.41
N ASN A 146 0.14 -12.42 -2.78
CA ASN A 146 -1.20 -12.73 -3.27
C ASN A 146 -2.22 -11.92 -2.43
N ASN A 147 -3.51 -12.21 -2.56
CA ASN A 147 -4.57 -11.48 -1.82
C ASN A 147 -4.59 -11.73 -0.30
N ARG A 148 -3.80 -12.68 0.21
CA ARG A 148 -3.88 -13.17 1.61
C ARG A 148 -2.57 -13.06 2.38
N GLN A 149 -1.43 -13.16 1.69
CA GLN A 149 -0.12 -13.18 2.33
C GLN A 149 0.99 -12.74 1.37
N ARG A 150 2.13 -12.40 1.97
CA ARG A 150 3.40 -12.33 1.26
C ARG A 150 3.81 -13.73 0.80
N VAL A 151 4.34 -13.83 -0.41
CA VAL A 151 4.83 -15.07 -1.04
C VAL A 151 6.20 -14.82 -1.64
N ALA A 152 6.98 -15.88 -1.84
CA ALA A 152 8.21 -15.75 -2.62
C ALA A 152 7.85 -15.44 -4.08
N CYS A 153 8.56 -14.50 -4.71
CA CYS A 153 8.28 -14.09 -6.09
C CYS A 153 8.42 -15.23 -7.10
N LYS A 154 9.24 -16.24 -6.84
CA LYS A 154 9.31 -17.45 -7.68
C LYS A 154 8.03 -18.30 -7.62
N ASP A 155 7.30 -18.24 -6.51
CA ASP A 155 6.13 -19.08 -6.20
C ASP A 155 4.81 -18.32 -6.44
N THR A 156 4.85 -17.13 -7.05
CA THR A 156 3.64 -16.38 -7.41
C THR A 156 2.86 -17.12 -8.51
N GLN A 157 1.54 -17.24 -8.28
CA GLN A 157 0.61 -17.71 -9.29
C GLN A 157 0.64 -16.77 -10.50
N GLN A 158 0.33 -17.30 -11.69
CA GLN A 158 0.41 -16.57 -12.95
C GLN A 158 -0.32 -15.21 -12.89
N ARG A 159 -1.52 -15.17 -12.32
CA ARG A 159 -2.33 -13.94 -12.18
C ARG A 159 -1.74 -12.84 -11.27
N PHE A 160 -0.72 -13.16 -10.48
CA PHE A 160 -0.01 -12.22 -9.60
C PHE A 160 1.43 -11.95 -10.05
N ARG A 161 1.80 -12.39 -11.27
CA ARG A 161 3.05 -12.01 -11.94
C ARG A 161 3.01 -10.53 -12.35
N GLY A 162 4.16 -9.91 -12.53
CA GLY A 162 4.24 -8.50 -12.93
C GLY A 162 4.03 -7.47 -11.81
N GLN A 163 3.87 -7.90 -10.55
CA GLN A 163 3.81 -6.97 -9.41
C GLN A 163 5.19 -6.38 -9.07
N ASP A 164 5.22 -5.32 -8.28
CA ASP A 164 6.41 -4.51 -7.93
C ASP A 164 7.63 -5.36 -7.57
N GLY A 165 7.49 -6.33 -6.66
CA GLY A 165 8.60 -7.20 -6.24
C GLY A 165 9.21 -8.14 -7.30
N HIS A 166 8.63 -8.23 -8.50
CA HIS A 166 9.27 -8.91 -9.64
C HIS A 166 10.28 -8.02 -10.37
N TYR A 167 10.21 -6.71 -10.15
CA TYR A 167 11.06 -5.71 -10.77
C TYR A 167 11.93 -5.06 -9.68
N SER A 168 13.08 -4.52 -10.07
CA SER A 168 13.89 -3.71 -9.17
C SER A 168 14.60 -2.63 -9.97
N THR A 169 14.33 -1.38 -9.60
CA THR A 169 15.11 -0.21 -10.01
C THR A 169 16.17 0.09 -8.92
N ARG A 170 16.83 1.24 -9.03
CA ARG A 170 17.78 1.73 -8.04
C ARG A 170 17.07 2.50 -6.92
N LEU A 171 17.34 2.12 -5.68
CA LEU A 171 17.14 2.97 -4.49
C LEU A 171 18.51 3.21 -3.86
N ALA A 172 18.99 4.45 -3.86
CA ALA A 172 20.34 4.74 -3.45
C ALA A 172 20.44 6.06 -2.70
N TYR A 173 20.62 5.97 -1.39
CA TYR A 173 20.90 7.10 -0.51
C TYR A 173 22.33 7.05 0.02
N ARG A 174 22.89 8.22 0.31
CA ARG A 174 24.16 8.37 1.03
C ARG A 174 23.96 9.37 2.15
N ASP A 175 24.17 8.94 3.38
CA ASP A 175 24.33 9.84 4.53
C ASP A 175 25.66 10.60 4.39
N ASN A 176 25.60 11.92 4.35
CA ASN A 176 26.76 12.79 4.19
C ASN A 176 27.44 13.11 5.54
N ARG A 177 26.85 12.67 6.67
CA ARG A 177 27.34 12.87 8.05
C ARG A 177 27.45 14.32 8.48
N ASP A 178 26.62 15.18 7.89
CA ASP A 178 26.54 16.62 8.14
C ASP A 178 25.09 17.08 8.37
N GLY A 179 24.19 16.14 8.69
CA GLY A 179 22.75 16.36 8.81
C GLY A 179 22.01 16.32 7.47
N THR A 180 22.67 15.92 6.38
CA THR A 180 22.06 15.77 5.06
C THR A 180 22.21 14.36 4.48
N VAL A 181 21.28 14.01 3.59
CA VAL A 181 21.28 12.76 2.82
C VAL A 181 21.25 13.10 1.33
N SER A 182 22.18 12.54 0.56
CA SER A 182 22.13 12.60 -0.91
C SER A 182 21.26 11.46 -1.45
N ASP A 183 20.28 11.79 -2.26
CA ASP A 183 19.56 10.86 -3.13
C ASP A 183 20.33 10.72 -4.44
N LEU A 184 20.96 9.56 -4.64
CA LEU A 184 21.83 9.30 -5.79
C LEU A 184 21.05 8.90 -7.06
N VAL A 185 19.72 8.84 -6.99
CA VAL A 185 18.84 8.58 -8.13
C VAL A 185 18.30 9.90 -8.67
N THR A 186 17.74 10.73 -7.79
CA THR A 186 17.17 12.04 -8.19
C THR A 186 18.21 13.14 -8.29
N GLY A 187 19.38 12.98 -7.64
CA GLY A 187 20.40 14.01 -7.52
C GLY A 187 20.12 15.04 -6.41
N LEU A 188 18.97 14.93 -5.72
CA LEU A 188 18.57 15.82 -4.65
C LEU A 188 19.40 15.61 -3.39
N ARG A 189 19.52 16.68 -2.59
CA ARG A 189 20.03 16.61 -1.22
C ARG A 189 18.92 16.95 -0.24
N TRP A 190 18.77 16.12 0.77
CA TRP A 190 17.68 16.21 1.74
C TRP A 190 18.21 16.51 3.13
N GLN A 191 17.43 17.26 3.91
CA GLN A 191 17.62 17.31 5.35
C GLN A 191 17.40 15.91 5.92
N GLN A 192 18.28 15.45 6.81
CA GLN A 192 18.18 14.13 7.45
C GLN A 192 17.04 14.06 8.48
N ALA A 193 16.81 15.15 9.22
CA ALA A 193 15.70 15.28 10.17
C ALA A 193 14.38 15.71 9.48
N HIS A 194 13.23 15.17 9.92
CA HIS A 194 11.89 15.57 9.46
C HIS A 194 11.28 16.77 10.21
N ASN A 195 12.07 17.41 11.08
CA ASN A 195 11.65 18.46 12.02
C ASN A 195 10.39 18.08 12.84
N ALA A 196 10.58 17.59 14.07
CA ALA A 196 9.48 17.09 14.91
C ALA A 196 8.40 18.15 15.29
N GLN A 197 8.67 19.45 15.08
CA GLN A 197 7.67 20.49 15.25
C GLN A 197 6.81 20.65 13.99
N ARG A 198 5.49 20.46 14.14
CA ARG A 198 4.53 20.67 13.06
C ARG A 198 4.23 22.16 12.88
N LEU A 199 4.28 22.66 11.65
CA LEU A 199 4.13 24.08 11.29
C LEU A 199 2.98 24.31 10.30
N SER A 200 2.54 25.57 10.14
CA SER A 200 1.64 25.91 9.02
C SER A 200 2.40 25.77 7.72
N TYR A 201 1.67 25.75 6.61
CA TYR A 201 2.27 25.76 5.29
C TYR A 201 3.27 26.93 5.12
N LEU A 202 2.86 28.17 5.42
CA LEU A 202 3.71 29.36 5.24
C LEU A 202 4.93 29.36 6.17
N ASP A 203 4.74 28.91 7.43
CA ASP A 203 5.84 28.79 8.39
C ASP A 203 6.85 27.71 7.95
N ALA A 204 6.38 26.57 7.45
CA ALA A 204 7.22 25.48 6.93
C ALA A 204 8.00 25.90 5.68
N GLN A 205 7.33 26.56 4.73
CA GLN A 205 7.98 27.12 3.54
C GLN A 205 9.07 28.12 3.93
N SER A 206 8.76 29.02 4.86
CA SER A 206 9.70 30.01 5.37
C SER A 206 10.83 29.41 6.20
N ALA A 207 10.57 28.30 6.91
CA ALA A 207 11.60 27.57 7.64
C ALA A 207 12.61 26.95 6.68
N CYS A 208 12.16 26.33 5.59
CA CYS A 208 13.07 25.78 4.60
C CYS A 208 13.86 26.85 3.84
N SER A 209 13.24 27.97 3.44
CA SER A 209 13.95 29.01 2.69
C SER A 209 15.01 29.78 3.51
N ARG A 210 14.94 29.69 4.84
CA ARG A 210 15.92 30.28 5.77
C ARG A 210 16.88 29.25 6.37
N LEU A 211 16.76 27.98 5.99
CA LEU A 211 17.62 26.94 6.52
C LEU A 211 19.04 27.13 5.98
N GLU A 212 20.01 27.20 6.89
CA GLU A 212 21.43 27.03 6.58
C GLU A 212 21.88 25.70 7.17
N LEU A 213 22.23 24.75 6.29
CA LEU A 213 22.64 23.40 6.69
C LEU A 213 23.70 22.88 5.73
N ALA A 214 24.72 22.19 6.28
CA ALA A 214 25.85 21.68 5.53
C ALA A 214 26.53 22.73 4.62
N GLY A 215 26.66 23.96 5.13
CA GLY A 215 27.30 25.07 4.41
C GLY A 215 26.52 25.59 3.21
N SER A 216 25.21 25.30 3.12
CA SER A 216 24.36 25.67 1.99
C SER A 216 23.05 26.29 2.45
N GLY A 217 22.56 27.26 1.69
CA GLY A 217 21.33 28.02 1.94
C GLY A 217 20.30 27.95 0.80
N ASP A 218 20.44 27.00 -0.12
CA ASP A 218 19.55 26.78 -1.27
C ASP A 218 18.39 25.82 -0.94
N TRP A 219 18.02 25.75 0.33
CA TRP A 219 16.98 24.87 0.83
C TRP A 219 15.58 25.39 0.52
N ARG A 220 14.66 24.47 0.23
CA ARG A 220 13.25 24.77 -0.06
C ARG A 220 12.33 23.66 0.42
N LEU A 221 11.04 23.98 0.51
CA LEU A 221 10.00 22.98 0.66
C LEU A 221 9.91 22.16 -0.65
N PRO A 222 9.92 20.82 -0.59
CA PRO A 222 9.91 19.96 -1.78
C PRO A 222 8.57 19.99 -2.48
N SER A 223 8.54 19.75 -3.79
CA SER A 223 7.29 19.40 -4.47
C SER A 223 6.75 18.06 -3.96
N ILE A 224 5.48 17.75 -4.20
CA ILE A 224 4.92 16.45 -3.79
C ILE A 224 5.61 15.28 -4.50
N THR A 225 6.02 15.46 -5.77
CA THR A 225 6.77 14.44 -6.52
C THR A 225 8.13 14.17 -5.89
N GLU A 226 8.84 15.21 -5.47
CA GLU A 226 10.11 15.06 -4.74
C GLU A 226 9.89 14.43 -3.36
N LEU A 227 8.91 14.91 -2.59
CA LEU A 227 8.64 14.36 -1.26
C LEU A 227 8.25 12.89 -1.31
N PHE A 228 7.45 12.50 -2.31
CA PHE A 228 7.00 11.13 -2.52
C PHE A 228 8.11 10.22 -3.03
N SER A 229 9.16 10.76 -3.66
CA SER A 229 10.34 9.99 -4.08
C SER A 229 11.04 9.31 -2.89
N LEU A 230 10.94 9.90 -1.69
CA LEU A 230 11.46 9.35 -0.44
C LEU A 230 10.65 8.15 0.09
N SER A 231 9.45 7.88 -0.44
CA SER A 231 8.58 6.84 0.09
C SER A 231 9.23 5.46 0.04
N HIS A 232 9.09 4.65 1.09
CA HIS A 232 9.63 3.30 1.15
C HIS A 232 8.53 2.32 1.57
N TRP A 233 8.26 1.31 0.76
CA TRP A 233 7.04 0.50 0.82
C TRP A 233 7.21 -0.88 1.45
N ARG A 234 8.42 -1.16 1.96
CA ARG A 234 8.71 -2.31 2.83
C ARG A 234 8.76 -1.86 4.28
N HIS A 235 8.17 -2.67 5.17
CA HIS A 235 8.15 -2.40 6.62
C HIS A 235 8.80 -3.56 7.39
N PRO A 236 10.09 -3.47 7.74
CA PRO A 236 10.68 -4.43 8.67
C PRO A 236 9.98 -4.32 10.03
N GLU A 237 9.79 -5.46 10.71
CA GLU A 237 9.37 -5.50 12.12
C GLU A 237 7.95 -4.97 12.44
N GLY A 238 7.07 -4.89 11.43
CA GLY A 238 5.66 -4.56 11.63
C GLY A 238 5.38 -3.10 12.01
N ARG A 239 6.40 -2.22 12.01
CA ARG A 239 6.22 -0.77 12.15
C ARG A 239 5.95 -0.17 10.78
N GLN A 240 4.72 0.28 10.57
CA GLN A 240 4.28 0.85 9.30
C GLN A 240 4.82 2.27 9.14
N ARG A 241 6.00 2.37 8.51
CA ARG A 241 6.67 3.63 8.20
C ARG A 241 7.11 3.63 6.75
N TYR A 242 6.68 4.65 6.02
CA TYR A 242 6.87 4.76 4.58
C TYR A 242 8.13 5.54 4.22
N ILE A 243 9.20 5.40 5.00
CA ILE A 243 10.47 6.10 4.80
C ILE A 243 11.63 5.17 5.22
N ASP A 244 12.77 5.30 4.56
CA ASP A 244 13.95 4.51 4.91
C ASP A 244 14.68 5.11 6.14
N GLU A 245 14.34 4.60 7.32
CA GLU A 245 14.85 5.10 8.61
C GLU A 245 16.35 4.85 8.81
N ARG A 246 17.01 4.10 7.92
CA ARG A 246 18.48 4.00 7.91
C ARG A 246 19.15 5.30 7.50
N PHE A 247 18.43 6.15 6.76
CA PHE A 247 18.94 7.42 6.25
C PHE A 247 18.17 8.61 6.78
N PHE A 248 16.85 8.48 6.96
CA PHE A 248 15.98 9.59 7.30
C PHE A 248 15.40 9.43 8.69
N GLU A 249 15.63 10.41 9.55
CA GLU A 249 15.00 10.45 10.86
C GLU A 249 13.51 10.76 10.69
N PHE A 250 12.67 10.03 11.41
CA PHE A 250 11.25 10.28 11.51
C PHE A 250 10.75 9.89 12.89
N ALA A 251 10.12 10.82 13.59
CA ALA A 251 9.50 10.59 14.89
C ALA A 251 7.98 10.62 14.77
N GLU A 252 7.32 9.69 15.45
CA GLU A 252 5.87 9.76 15.65
C GLU A 252 5.54 10.96 16.54
N PRO A 253 4.45 11.70 16.26
CA PRO A 253 4.00 12.76 17.16
C PRO A 253 3.50 12.17 18.49
N GLY A 254 3.48 12.96 19.56
CA GLY A 254 2.81 12.55 20.78
C GLY A 254 1.28 12.57 20.64
N PRO A 255 0.54 11.98 21.61
CA PRO A 255 -0.92 11.86 21.57
C PRO A 255 -1.65 13.21 21.51
N GLU A 256 -0.98 14.31 21.87
CA GLU A 256 -1.47 15.68 21.75
C GLU A 256 -1.93 16.06 20.34
N VAL A 257 -1.37 15.42 19.30
CA VAL A 257 -1.71 15.71 17.91
C VAL A 257 -3.20 15.46 17.62
N LEU A 258 -3.85 14.57 18.37
CA LEU A 258 -5.25 14.22 18.19
C LEU A 258 -6.23 15.18 18.90
N ARG A 259 -5.75 16.07 19.78
CA ARG A 259 -6.66 16.91 20.60
C ARG A 259 -7.61 17.78 19.78
N ASN A 260 -7.11 18.29 18.66
CA ASN A 260 -7.85 19.19 17.76
C ASN A 260 -8.13 18.55 16.39
N ASP A 261 -7.98 17.23 16.28
CA ASP A 261 -8.24 16.52 15.04
C ASP A 261 -9.76 16.34 14.84
N PRO A 262 -10.34 16.87 13.74
CA PRO A 262 -11.77 16.73 13.47
C PRO A 262 -12.21 15.28 13.28
N TYR A 263 -11.28 14.36 12.99
CA TYR A 263 -11.57 12.94 12.78
C TYR A 263 -11.00 12.04 13.88
N ARG A 264 -10.74 12.59 15.08
CA ARG A 264 -10.14 11.88 16.23
C ARG A 264 -10.81 10.55 16.60
N ASP A 265 -12.09 10.36 16.28
CA ASP A 265 -12.83 9.12 16.57
C ASP A 265 -12.43 7.98 15.63
N THR A 266 -11.82 8.31 14.49
CA THR A 266 -11.34 7.34 13.48
C THR A 266 -9.83 7.40 13.27
N HIS A 267 -9.18 8.46 13.74
CA HIS A 267 -7.75 8.68 13.65
C HIS A 267 -7.01 8.22 14.91
N ASN A 268 -5.74 7.87 14.71
CA ASN A 268 -4.81 7.57 15.78
C ASN A 268 -3.42 8.14 15.44
N VAL A 269 -2.49 8.13 16.40
CA VAL A 269 -1.16 8.72 16.25
C VAL A 269 -0.38 8.11 15.07
N SER A 270 -0.55 6.81 14.79
CA SER A 270 0.09 6.16 13.65
C SER A 270 -0.51 6.55 12.29
N MET A 271 -1.51 7.43 12.26
CA MET A 271 -2.01 8.06 11.03
C MET A 271 -1.54 9.51 10.89
N MET A 272 -0.77 10.04 11.84
CA MET A 272 -0.48 11.48 11.95
C MET A 272 0.91 11.85 11.41
N GLY A 273 1.39 11.19 10.37
CA GLY A 273 2.70 11.43 9.75
C GLY A 273 2.68 12.42 8.59
N GLN A 274 1.63 13.23 8.46
CA GLN A 274 1.45 14.14 7.33
C GLN A 274 2.60 15.15 7.27
N THR A 275 3.22 15.29 6.09
CA THR A 275 4.39 16.13 5.84
C THR A 275 4.14 17.02 4.62
N TRP A 276 4.25 18.33 4.79
CA TRP A 276 3.99 19.32 3.76
C TRP A 276 4.86 19.13 2.52
N SER A 277 4.26 19.32 1.34
CA SER A 277 4.96 19.65 0.10
C SER A 277 4.61 21.08 -0.32
N SER A 278 5.29 21.62 -1.33
CA SER A 278 5.01 22.92 -1.94
C SER A 278 3.90 22.88 -2.99
N THR A 279 3.43 21.69 -3.40
CA THR A 279 2.52 21.54 -4.53
C THR A 279 1.09 21.92 -4.14
N ALA A 280 0.61 23.03 -4.69
CA ALA A 280 -0.79 23.44 -4.57
C ALA A 280 -1.70 22.55 -5.41
N TYR A 281 -2.89 22.25 -4.90
CA TYR A 281 -3.95 21.66 -5.69
C TYR A 281 -4.70 22.77 -6.45
N VAL A 282 -4.94 22.54 -7.75
CA VAL A 282 -5.61 23.50 -8.64
C VAL A 282 -7.12 23.30 -8.72
N GLY A 283 -7.63 22.16 -8.25
CA GLY A 283 -9.06 21.87 -8.19
C GLY A 283 -9.69 22.29 -6.86
N GLU A 284 -10.94 21.90 -6.67
CA GLU A 284 -11.68 22.15 -5.44
C GLU A 284 -11.74 20.88 -4.57
N ILE A 285 -11.60 21.06 -3.26
CA ILE A 285 -11.83 20.01 -2.27
C ILE A 285 -13.02 20.44 -1.44
N ALA A 286 -14.03 19.57 -1.33
CA ALA A 286 -15.29 19.87 -0.64
C ALA A 286 -15.07 20.26 0.83
N LEU A 287 -14.00 19.74 1.43
CA LEU A 287 -13.57 20.06 2.79
C LEU A 287 -12.73 21.34 2.81
N ASN A 288 -13.31 22.43 3.33
CA ASN A 288 -12.72 23.77 3.39
C ASN A 288 -12.48 24.41 2.00
N PRO A 289 -13.53 24.61 1.19
CA PRO A 289 -13.39 25.05 -0.21
C PRO A 289 -12.82 26.48 -0.36
N ASP A 290 -12.91 27.31 0.68
CA ASP A 290 -12.53 28.73 0.64
C ASP A 290 -11.01 28.97 0.79
N THR A 291 -10.17 27.95 0.61
CA THR A 291 -8.72 28.09 0.76
C THR A 291 -7.96 27.20 -0.22
N THR A 292 -6.73 27.58 -0.53
CA THR A 292 -5.84 26.74 -1.34
C THR A 292 -5.40 25.54 -0.51
N HIS A 293 -5.57 24.34 -1.07
CA HIS A 293 -5.03 23.12 -0.50
C HIS A 293 -3.65 22.82 -1.10
N TYR A 294 -2.81 22.20 -0.29
CA TYR A 294 -1.49 21.73 -0.70
C TYR A 294 -1.40 20.23 -0.46
N PHE A 295 -0.83 19.52 -1.42
CA PHE A 295 -0.56 18.11 -1.26
C PHE A 295 0.48 17.89 -0.14
N PHE A 296 0.28 16.82 0.60
CA PHE A 296 1.21 16.32 1.59
C PHE A 296 1.35 14.82 1.40
N PHE A 297 2.50 14.28 1.81
CA PHE A 297 2.67 12.84 1.94
C PHE A 297 2.69 12.47 3.42
N ASN A 298 2.03 11.37 3.77
CA ASN A 298 1.98 10.90 5.15
C ASN A 298 2.87 9.67 5.32
N PHE A 299 4.03 9.86 5.95
CA PHE A 299 5.01 8.80 6.14
C PHE A 299 4.59 7.73 7.17
N LEU A 300 3.49 7.91 7.90
CA LEU A 300 2.95 6.88 8.81
C LEU A 300 1.78 6.08 8.22
N ASP A 301 1.09 6.60 7.19
CA ASP A 301 -0.02 5.90 6.54
C ASP A 301 0.19 5.58 5.05
N GLY A 302 1.21 6.15 4.40
CA GLY A 302 1.57 5.89 3.01
C GLY A 302 0.56 6.43 2.01
N ARG A 303 0.02 7.63 2.24
CA ARG A 303 -0.95 8.28 1.34
C ARG A 303 -0.54 9.71 0.98
N ILE A 304 -0.77 10.07 -0.28
CA ILE A 304 -0.82 11.46 -0.72
C ILE A 304 -2.26 11.95 -0.60
N LYS A 305 -2.44 13.10 0.04
CA LYS A 305 -3.72 13.82 0.17
C LYS A 305 -3.42 15.31 0.15
N ALA A 306 -4.46 16.13 0.10
CA ALA A 306 -4.31 17.57 0.23
C ALA A 306 -4.93 18.09 1.53
N ALA A 307 -4.35 19.15 2.08
CA ALA A 307 -4.83 19.84 3.27
C ALA A 307 -4.87 21.34 3.05
N PRO A 308 -5.77 22.07 3.73
CA PRO A 308 -5.86 23.51 3.59
C PRO A 308 -4.58 24.18 4.10
N GLY A 309 -4.01 25.07 3.28
CA GLY A 309 -2.77 25.78 3.60
C GLY A 309 -2.94 26.90 4.63
N GLN A 310 -4.17 27.34 4.86
CA GLN A 310 -4.53 28.34 5.87
C GLN A 310 -5.28 27.70 7.05
N GLY A 311 -5.48 28.49 8.11
CA GLY A 311 -6.19 28.05 9.32
C GLY A 311 -5.31 27.31 10.32
N HIS A 312 -5.88 26.28 10.94
CA HIS A 312 -5.24 25.57 12.06
C HIS A 312 -4.41 24.35 11.65
N THR A 313 -4.30 24.06 10.35
CA THR A 313 -3.53 22.90 9.87
C THR A 313 -2.06 23.07 10.19
N ARG A 314 -1.51 22.09 10.93
CA ARG A 314 -0.08 22.00 11.24
C ARG A 314 0.41 20.61 10.90
N LEU A 315 1.39 20.50 10.00
CA LEU A 315 1.98 19.24 9.53
C LEU A 315 3.51 19.26 9.71
N PHE A 316 4.15 18.10 9.63
CA PHE A 316 5.61 18.00 9.57
C PHE A 316 6.16 18.64 8.28
N TYR A 317 7.47 18.84 8.20
CA TYR A 317 8.13 19.34 6.99
C TYR A 317 9.57 18.87 6.92
N ARG A 318 10.05 18.58 5.70
CA ARG A 318 11.45 18.25 5.42
C ARG A 318 11.91 19.12 4.27
N CYS A 319 13.09 19.72 4.39
CA CYS A 319 13.63 20.57 3.35
C CYS A 319 14.50 19.78 2.36
N VAL A 320 14.50 20.27 1.11
CA VAL A 320 15.29 19.72 -0.01
C VAL A 320 16.14 20.82 -0.63
N SER A 321 17.25 20.44 -1.25
CA SER A 321 18.21 21.29 -1.93
C SER A 321 18.65 20.61 -3.24
N GLY A 322 19.06 21.40 -4.23
CA GLY A 322 19.41 20.95 -5.59
C GLY A 322 18.35 21.22 -6.65
N GLU A 323 18.69 20.88 -7.89
CA GLU A 323 17.82 21.06 -9.06
C GLU A 323 16.48 20.32 -8.88
N PRO A 324 15.34 20.96 -9.18
CA PRO A 324 14.04 20.31 -9.10
C PRO A 324 13.99 19.00 -9.89
N TRP A 325 13.37 17.98 -9.29
CA TRP A 325 13.19 16.68 -9.92
C TRP A 325 11.70 16.33 -10.04
N GLY A 326 11.35 15.58 -11.08
CA GLY A 326 10.00 15.04 -11.26
C GLY A 326 9.25 15.54 -12.49
N ASP A 327 9.78 16.53 -13.21
CA ASP A 327 9.19 16.98 -14.47
C ASP A 327 9.41 15.93 -15.56
N ASN A 328 8.33 15.55 -16.26
CA ASN A 328 8.41 14.63 -17.39
C ASN A 328 8.93 15.32 -18.65
N LEU A 329 9.56 14.54 -19.53
CA LEU A 329 9.84 14.95 -20.91
C LEU A 329 9.11 14.02 -21.88
N LEU A 330 7.79 14.23 -21.99
CA LEU A 330 6.87 13.38 -22.75
C LEU A 330 6.93 13.62 -24.26
N GLN A 331 7.28 12.57 -25.00
CA GLN A 331 7.33 12.51 -26.45
C GLN A 331 6.36 11.45 -26.99
N ASP A 332 5.40 11.87 -27.81
CA ASP A 332 4.53 10.94 -28.55
C ASP A 332 5.30 10.27 -29.70
N ASN A 333 5.33 8.94 -29.68
CA ASN A 333 6.03 8.12 -30.68
C ASN A 333 5.17 7.83 -31.92
N ARG A 334 3.91 8.27 -31.95
CA ARG A 334 2.93 8.09 -33.05
C ARG A 334 2.64 6.63 -33.41
N ASN A 335 2.84 5.72 -32.45
CA ASN A 335 2.62 4.28 -32.59
C ASN A 335 1.79 3.70 -31.43
N GLY A 336 1.07 4.55 -30.70
CA GLY A 336 0.32 4.18 -29.50
C GLY A 336 1.12 4.24 -28.20
N THR A 337 2.36 4.74 -28.23
CA THR A 337 3.22 4.89 -27.04
C THR A 337 3.71 6.33 -26.86
N VAL A 338 4.03 6.69 -25.62
CA VAL A 338 4.66 7.97 -25.24
C VAL A 338 5.91 7.65 -24.45
N THR A 339 7.05 8.20 -24.86
CA THR A 339 8.31 8.09 -24.10
C THR A 339 8.45 9.25 -23.14
N ASP A 340 8.77 8.98 -21.89
CA ASP A 340 9.29 9.95 -20.94
C ASP A 340 10.82 9.85 -20.89
N ALA A 341 11.49 10.76 -21.59
CA ALA A 341 12.95 10.76 -21.67
C ALA A 341 13.63 11.20 -20.36
N ALA A 342 12.91 11.88 -19.44
CA ALA A 342 13.44 12.25 -18.14
C ALA A 342 13.52 11.04 -17.20
N MET A 343 12.48 10.20 -17.24
CA MET A 343 12.35 9.02 -16.38
C MET A 343 12.90 7.73 -17.01
N GLU A 344 13.26 7.76 -18.29
CA GLU A 344 13.68 6.58 -19.08
C GLU A 344 12.60 5.48 -19.12
N LEU A 345 11.34 5.92 -19.19
CA LEU A 345 10.15 5.07 -19.26
C LEU A 345 9.41 5.28 -20.58
N MET A 346 8.74 4.24 -21.06
CA MET A 346 7.80 4.31 -22.18
C MET A 346 6.43 3.82 -21.72
N TRP A 347 5.42 4.63 -22.01
CA TRP A 347 4.06 4.46 -21.54
C TRP A 347 3.12 4.09 -22.69
N GLN A 348 2.13 3.27 -22.38
CA GLN A 348 0.93 3.16 -23.21
C GLN A 348 0.30 4.56 -23.32
N ALA A 349 0.12 5.08 -24.55
CA ALA A 349 -0.36 6.46 -24.76
C ALA A 349 -1.85 6.62 -24.42
N SER A 350 -2.66 5.59 -24.67
CA SER A 350 -4.08 5.54 -24.32
C SER A 350 -4.35 4.30 -23.50
N ASP A 351 -4.98 4.46 -22.32
CA ASP A 351 -5.56 3.30 -21.64
C ASP A 351 -6.70 2.70 -22.49
N ASP A 352 -7.14 1.51 -22.10
CA ASP A 352 -8.16 0.75 -22.82
C ASP A 352 -9.59 0.97 -22.28
N GLY A 353 -9.75 1.85 -21.28
CA GLY A 353 -11.03 2.20 -20.70
C GLY A 353 -11.73 1.05 -19.95
N GLN A 354 -11.02 -0.03 -19.60
CA GLN A 354 -11.61 -1.16 -18.88
C GLN A 354 -11.14 -1.17 -17.40
N PRO A 355 -12.05 -0.96 -16.44
CA PRO A 355 -11.72 -1.09 -15.02
C PRO A 355 -11.54 -2.57 -14.65
N ARG A 356 -10.56 -2.85 -13.79
CA ARG A 356 -10.10 -4.21 -13.46
C ARG A 356 -9.76 -4.34 -11.98
N ASP A 357 -9.91 -5.55 -11.44
CA ASP A 357 -9.28 -5.85 -10.17
C ASP A 357 -7.75 -5.86 -10.32
N TRP A 358 -7.03 -5.91 -9.19
CA TRP A 358 -5.58 -5.73 -9.21
C TRP A 358 -4.85 -6.85 -9.99
N SER A 359 -5.30 -8.10 -9.86
CA SER A 359 -4.70 -9.24 -10.57
C SER A 359 -4.97 -9.20 -12.08
N GLN A 360 -6.15 -8.75 -12.46
CA GLN A 360 -6.52 -8.54 -13.85
C GLN A 360 -5.70 -7.39 -14.48
N ALA A 361 -5.43 -6.31 -13.73
CA ALA A 361 -4.59 -5.20 -14.20
C ALA A 361 -3.13 -5.64 -14.44
N LEU A 362 -2.58 -6.47 -13.54
CA LEU A 362 -1.27 -7.10 -13.73
C LEU A 362 -1.24 -7.95 -15.00
N ALA A 363 -2.20 -8.87 -15.14
CA ALA A 363 -2.28 -9.77 -16.29
C ALA A 363 -2.49 -9.02 -17.62
N TYR A 364 -3.25 -7.92 -17.59
CA TYR A 364 -3.44 -7.06 -18.76
C TYR A 364 -2.12 -6.47 -19.25
N CYS A 365 -1.31 -5.90 -18.35
CA CYS A 365 -0.04 -5.30 -18.77
C CYS A 365 0.99 -6.34 -19.18
N GLU A 366 1.14 -7.45 -18.45
CA GLU A 366 2.06 -8.54 -18.81
C GLU A 366 1.70 -9.23 -20.14
N GLY A 367 0.41 -9.19 -20.52
CA GLY A 367 -0.09 -9.73 -21.78
C GLY A 367 -0.14 -8.73 -22.94
N LEU A 368 0.24 -7.47 -22.71
CA LEU A 368 0.11 -6.42 -23.72
C LEU A 368 1.19 -6.56 -24.80
N GLU A 369 0.77 -6.62 -26.06
CA GLU A 369 1.65 -6.44 -27.22
C GLU A 369 1.33 -5.10 -27.89
N LEU A 370 2.24 -4.14 -27.79
CA LEU A 370 2.03 -2.78 -28.31
C LEU A 370 3.32 -2.22 -28.88
N ALA A 371 3.23 -1.59 -30.06
CA ALA A 371 4.35 -1.00 -30.80
C ALA A 371 5.52 -1.98 -31.06
N GLY A 372 5.24 -3.29 -31.14
CA GLY A 372 6.25 -4.33 -31.33
C GLY A 372 6.91 -4.85 -30.04
N TYR A 373 6.49 -4.34 -28.87
CA TYR A 373 7.03 -4.70 -27.57
C TYR A 373 6.09 -5.60 -26.77
N ARG A 374 6.66 -6.47 -25.93
CA ARG A 374 5.95 -7.51 -25.14
C ARG A 374 6.37 -7.55 -23.66
N ASP A 375 7.21 -6.62 -23.24
CA ASP A 375 7.77 -6.46 -21.91
C ASP A 375 7.06 -5.36 -21.12
N TRP A 376 5.78 -5.13 -21.45
CA TRP A 376 4.91 -4.21 -20.74
C TRP A 376 4.58 -4.75 -19.36
N ARG A 377 4.53 -3.85 -18.38
CA ARG A 377 4.23 -4.16 -16.97
C ARG A 377 3.33 -3.08 -16.38
N LEU A 378 2.68 -3.43 -15.27
CA LEU A 378 1.96 -2.42 -14.48
C LEU A 378 3.02 -1.58 -13.73
N PRO A 379 2.95 -0.23 -13.77
CA PRO A 379 3.92 0.63 -13.11
C PRO A 379 3.85 0.46 -11.60
N ASN A 380 5.00 0.55 -10.91
CA ASN A 380 4.98 0.69 -9.46
C ASN A 380 4.40 2.06 -9.07
N ILE A 381 4.09 2.26 -7.79
CA ILE A 381 3.38 3.47 -7.36
C ILE A 381 4.19 4.75 -7.56
N LYS A 382 5.52 4.70 -7.51
CA LYS A 382 6.38 5.86 -7.76
C LYS A 382 6.43 6.20 -9.23
N GLU A 383 6.59 5.20 -10.10
CA GLU A 383 6.52 5.40 -11.54
C GLU A 383 5.16 5.97 -11.96
N LEU A 384 4.06 5.41 -11.45
CA LEU A 384 2.72 5.90 -11.78
C LEU A 384 2.51 7.35 -11.33
N GLN A 385 3.06 7.72 -10.16
CA GLN A 385 2.96 9.09 -9.66
C GLN A 385 3.72 10.09 -10.54
N THR A 386 4.78 9.68 -11.25
CA THR A 386 5.48 10.58 -12.17
C THR A 386 4.60 11.08 -13.32
N LEU A 387 3.50 10.41 -13.65
CA LEU A 387 2.56 10.88 -14.67
C LEU A 387 1.61 11.97 -14.17
N VAL A 388 1.54 12.22 -12.86
CA VAL A 388 0.60 13.19 -12.29
C VAL A 388 1.07 14.60 -12.64
N ASP A 389 0.24 15.31 -13.40
CA ASP A 389 0.44 16.72 -13.71
C ASP A 389 -0.48 17.57 -12.83
N TYR A 390 0.08 18.07 -11.73
CA TYR A 390 -0.63 18.86 -10.71
C TYR A 390 -1.11 20.24 -11.20
N ARG A 391 -0.85 20.60 -12.46
CA ARG A 391 -1.44 21.79 -13.11
C ARG A 391 -2.87 21.52 -13.60
N TYR A 392 -3.31 20.26 -13.58
CA TYR A 392 -4.65 19.82 -13.98
C TYR A 392 -5.35 19.08 -12.83
N SER A 393 -6.67 19.07 -12.85
CA SER A 393 -7.50 18.30 -11.89
C SER A 393 -8.55 17.40 -12.57
N GLU A 394 -8.72 17.49 -13.89
CA GLU A 394 -9.77 16.77 -14.63
C GLU A 394 -9.35 16.32 -16.05
N PRO A 395 -8.48 15.31 -16.18
CA PRO A 395 -7.71 14.65 -15.14
C PRO A 395 -6.34 15.31 -14.89
N ALA A 396 -5.71 15.00 -13.77
CA ALA A 396 -4.37 15.43 -13.34
C ALA A 396 -3.23 14.71 -14.10
N ILE A 397 -3.23 14.80 -15.44
CA ILE A 397 -2.24 14.19 -16.35
C ILE A 397 -2.00 15.15 -17.53
N ASP A 398 -0.93 14.98 -18.32
CA ASP A 398 -0.76 15.74 -19.58
C ASP A 398 -1.77 15.25 -20.65
N PRO A 399 -2.85 16.00 -20.94
CA PRO A 399 -3.89 15.55 -21.85
C PRO A 399 -3.47 15.65 -23.33
N LYS A 400 -2.34 16.31 -23.63
CA LYS A 400 -1.83 16.44 -25.01
C LYS A 400 -1.05 15.21 -25.44
N ARG A 401 -0.47 14.49 -24.48
CA ARG A 401 0.37 13.30 -24.74
C ARG A 401 -0.32 12.03 -24.31
N LEU A 402 -1.02 12.04 -23.19
CA LEU A 402 -1.65 10.86 -22.60
C LEU A 402 -3.17 10.99 -22.69
N ARG A 403 -3.81 10.01 -23.32
CA ARG A 403 -5.26 9.95 -23.40
C ARG A 403 -5.80 9.08 -22.28
N GLN A 404 -6.62 9.67 -21.41
CA GLN A 404 -7.38 8.98 -20.39
C GLN A 404 -8.83 8.83 -20.85
N GLN A 405 -9.36 7.61 -20.91
CA GLN A 405 -10.73 7.36 -21.39
C GLN A 405 -11.79 7.88 -20.42
N ASP A 406 -11.66 7.52 -19.14
CA ASP A 406 -12.52 8.01 -18.07
C ASP A 406 -11.77 9.06 -17.26
N LYS A 407 -12.17 10.33 -17.38
CA LYS A 407 -11.53 11.45 -16.65
C LYS A 407 -11.65 11.35 -15.13
N ALA A 408 -12.61 10.58 -14.60
CA ALA A 408 -12.76 10.29 -13.18
C ALA A 408 -11.97 9.04 -12.73
N GLY A 409 -11.21 8.44 -13.65
CA GLY A 409 -10.52 7.17 -13.44
C GLY A 409 -9.43 7.21 -12.38
N TRP A 410 -9.36 6.13 -11.61
CA TRP A 410 -8.26 5.81 -10.71
C TRP A 410 -7.46 4.67 -11.31
N PHE A 411 -6.14 4.67 -11.12
CA PHE A 411 -5.25 3.76 -11.83
C PHE A 411 -4.43 2.93 -10.85
N TRP A 412 -4.49 1.61 -11.03
CA TRP A 412 -3.71 0.67 -10.23
C TRP A 412 -2.22 0.87 -10.44
N SER A 413 -1.46 0.73 -9.35
CA SER A 413 -0.04 0.42 -9.40
C SER A 413 0.20 -1.06 -9.13
N SER A 414 1.39 -1.54 -9.46
CA SER A 414 1.87 -2.88 -9.12
C SER A 414 2.32 -3.02 -7.66
N THR A 415 2.27 -1.94 -6.88
CA THR A 415 2.72 -1.90 -5.48
C THR A 415 1.60 -2.30 -4.51
N THR A 416 1.86 -3.29 -3.67
CA THR A 416 1.02 -3.62 -2.51
C THR A 416 1.11 -2.49 -1.49
N HIS A 417 0.00 -2.13 -0.83
CA HIS A 417 0.01 -1.01 0.11
C HIS A 417 0.67 -1.41 1.44
N GLY A 418 1.97 -1.08 1.56
CA GLY A 418 2.82 -1.54 2.65
C GLY A 418 2.97 -3.06 2.63
N GLU A 419 2.84 -3.70 3.79
CA GLU A 419 2.88 -5.17 3.92
C GLU A 419 1.49 -5.80 4.01
N ASN A 420 0.41 -5.06 3.68
CA ASN A 420 -0.96 -5.59 3.72
C ASN A 420 -1.29 -6.35 2.43
N PRO A 421 -1.34 -7.69 2.46
CA PRO A 421 -1.50 -8.49 1.24
C PRO A 421 -2.85 -8.27 0.54
N ALA A 422 -3.88 -7.84 1.26
CA ALA A 422 -5.21 -7.64 0.71
C ALA A 422 -5.36 -6.30 -0.04
N MET A 423 -4.38 -5.38 0.06
CA MET A 423 -4.51 -4.01 -0.42
C MET A 423 -3.42 -3.66 -1.43
N ALA A 424 -3.77 -2.97 -2.51
CA ALA A 424 -2.82 -2.40 -3.46
C ALA A 424 -2.95 -0.88 -3.53
N SER A 425 -1.90 -0.20 -3.94
CA SER A 425 -1.88 1.26 -4.08
C SER A 425 -2.36 1.70 -5.48
N TYR A 426 -3.02 2.85 -5.55
CA TYR A 426 -3.49 3.46 -6.79
C TYR A 426 -3.32 4.99 -6.76
N ILE A 427 -3.34 5.61 -7.93
CA ILE A 427 -3.38 7.07 -8.12
C ILE A 427 -4.76 7.49 -8.63
N CYS A 428 -5.34 8.53 -8.02
CA CYS A 428 -6.54 9.21 -8.49
C CYS A 428 -6.15 10.24 -9.55
N PHE A 429 -6.18 9.93 -10.86
CA PHE A 429 -5.97 10.97 -11.88
C PHE A 429 -7.20 11.86 -12.04
N GLY A 430 -8.40 11.33 -11.81
CA GLY A 430 -9.60 12.13 -11.59
C GLY A 430 -9.82 12.51 -10.13
N PRO A 431 -10.98 13.10 -9.80
CA PRO A 431 -11.39 13.38 -8.42
C PRO A 431 -11.27 12.15 -7.52
N CYS A 432 -10.77 12.35 -6.31
CA CYS A 432 -10.54 11.28 -5.35
C CYS A 432 -11.65 11.27 -4.30
N THR A 433 -12.75 10.61 -4.68
CA THR A 433 -14.08 10.85 -4.11
C THR A 433 -14.39 10.09 -2.83
N SER A 434 -15.26 10.69 -2.01
CA SER A 434 -16.04 10.01 -0.97
C SER A 434 -17.18 9.20 -1.59
N VAL A 435 -17.85 8.38 -0.79
CA VAL A 435 -19.08 7.66 -1.22
C VAL A 435 -20.25 8.58 -1.56
N ASP A 436 -20.15 9.86 -1.20
CA ASP A 436 -21.14 10.89 -1.48
C ASP A 436 -20.80 11.64 -2.79
N GLY A 437 -19.72 11.25 -3.49
CA GLY A 437 -19.30 11.81 -4.79
C GLY A 437 -18.45 13.08 -4.69
N GLU A 438 -18.04 13.47 -3.48
CA GLU A 438 -17.27 14.69 -3.23
C GLU A 438 -15.77 14.41 -3.28
N ASP A 439 -15.00 15.25 -3.98
CA ASP A 439 -13.54 15.18 -3.92
C ASP A 439 -13.03 15.62 -2.54
N VAL A 440 -12.43 14.68 -1.81
CA VAL A 440 -11.97 14.88 -0.43
C VAL A 440 -10.45 14.80 -0.29
N HIS A 441 -9.72 14.44 -1.35
CA HIS A 441 -8.25 14.34 -1.34
C HIS A 441 -7.55 15.05 -2.50
N GLY A 442 -8.26 15.37 -3.58
CA GLY A 442 -7.73 16.01 -4.79
C GLY A 442 -7.30 15.02 -5.88
N ALA A 443 -7.51 15.36 -7.14
CA ALA A 443 -6.89 14.69 -8.27
C ALA A 443 -5.35 14.80 -8.20
N GLY A 444 -4.67 13.66 -8.31
CA GLY A 444 -3.25 13.48 -8.02
C GLY A 444 -2.98 12.83 -6.65
N ALA A 445 -4.02 12.56 -5.86
CA ALA A 445 -3.90 11.80 -4.62
C ALA A 445 -3.52 10.33 -4.85
N GLN A 446 -2.84 9.76 -3.86
CA GLN A 446 -2.43 8.36 -3.84
C GLN A 446 -3.11 7.66 -2.66
N ARG A 447 -3.81 6.57 -2.96
CA ARG A 447 -4.60 5.80 -1.99
C ARG A 447 -4.37 4.31 -2.19
N SER A 448 -5.24 3.49 -1.60
CA SER A 448 -5.15 2.04 -1.65
C SER A 448 -6.52 1.40 -1.58
N ASP A 449 -6.75 0.34 -2.34
CA ASP A 449 -8.02 -0.39 -2.36
C ASP A 449 -7.79 -1.90 -2.17
N PRO A 450 -8.83 -2.65 -1.77
CA PRO A 450 -8.80 -4.10 -1.78
C PRO A 450 -8.45 -4.60 -3.18
N LYS A 451 -7.56 -5.59 -3.26
CA LYS A 451 -7.11 -6.16 -4.56
C LYS A 451 -8.21 -6.91 -5.30
N THR A 452 -9.24 -7.37 -4.59
CA THR A 452 -10.35 -8.16 -5.12
C THR A 452 -11.59 -8.00 -4.22
N GLY A 453 -12.76 -8.43 -4.70
CA GLY A 453 -14.00 -8.47 -3.94
C GLY A 453 -15.14 -7.72 -4.61
N ASN A 454 -16.17 -7.39 -3.82
CA ASN A 454 -17.35 -6.66 -4.30
C ASN A 454 -17.39 -5.24 -3.67
N PRO A 455 -17.28 -4.17 -4.47
CA PRO A 455 -17.32 -2.78 -4.01
C PRO A 455 -18.57 -2.44 -3.21
N ALA A 456 -19.73 -3.01 -3.58
CA ALA A 456 -21.00 -2.75 -2.92
C ALA A 456 -21.06 -3.23 -1.46
N ARG A 457 -20.08 -4.01 -1.00
CA ARG A 457 -19.94 -4.41 0.41
C ARG A 457 -19.26 -3.35 1.28
N TRP A 458 -18.70 -2.30 0.67
CA TRP A 458 -18.02 -1.22 1.35
C TRP A 458 -18.96 -0.02 1.48
N ARG A 459 -19.24 0.39 2.73
CA ARG A 459 -20.11 1.53 3.00
C ARG A 459 -19.39 2.87 2.87
N ALA A 460 -18.15 2.93 3.35
CA ALA A 460 -17.26 4.10 3.40
C ALA A 460 -15.98 3.69 4.15
N ARG A 461 -14.83 4.31 3.87
CA ARG A 461 -13.59 4.10 4.63
C ARG A 461 -13.11 5.39 5.31
N GLY A 462 -12.76 5.28 6.59
CA GLY A 462 -12.24 6.40 7.39
C GLY A 462 -13.27 7.50 7.65
N GLY A 463 -12.87 8.54 8.39
CA GLY A 463 -13.72 9.67 8.75
C GLY A 463 -14.14 10.55 7.56
N GLN A 464 -13.35 10.56 6.49
CA GLN A 464 -13.64 11.28 5.23
C GLN A 464 -14.54 10.48 4.28
N ARG A 465 -14.99 9.30 4.70
CA ARG A 465 -15.94 8.44 3.98
C ARG A 465 -15.49 8.06 2.56
N ASP A 466 -14.24 7.67 2.40
CA ASP A 466 -13.67 7.37 1.09
C ASP A 466 -14.45 6.27 0.36
N GLU A 467 -14.63 6.45 -0.94
CA GLU A 467 -15.15 5.44 -1.84
C GLU A 467 -14.13 4.27 -2.00
N THR A 468 -14.65 3.06 -2.18
CA THR A 468 -13.86 1.86 -2.48
C THR A 468 -14.34 1.30 -3.80
N ARG A 469 -13.47 1.28 -4.82
CA ARG A 469 -13.84 0.88 -6.18
C ARG A 469 -13.45 -0.55 -6.51
N ILE A 470 -12.31 -1.05 -6.02
CA ILE A 470 -11.70 -2.38 -6.35
C ILE A 470 -11.38 -2.54 -7.85
N PHE A 471 -12.28 -2.15 -8.74
CA PHE A 471 -12.10 -2.12 -10.17
C PHE A 471 -11.56 -0.75 -10.58
N ASN A 472 -10.25 -0.66 -10.76
CA ASN A 472 -9.55 0.55 -11.19
C ASN A 472 -8.91 0.32 -12.57
N TYR A 473 -8.56 1.40 -13.27
CA TYR A 473 -7.96 1.34 -14.60
C TYR A 473 -6.47 0.96 -14.54
N ALA A 474 -5.89 0.65 -15.69
CA ALA A 474 -4.48 0.34 -15.83
C ALA A 474 -3.88 1.10 -17.00
N ARG A 475 -2.65 1.58 -16.82
CA ARG A 475 -1.80 2.13 -17.89
C ARG A 475 -0.45 1.46 -17.79
N CYS A 476 -0.09 0.72 -18.83
CA CYS A 476 1.12 -0.08 -18.80
C CYS A 476 2.36 0.77 -19.12
N VAL A 477 3.48 0.34 -18.57
CA VAL A 477 4.80 0.96 -18.73
C VAL A 477 5.80 -0.11 -19.14
N ARG A 478 6.88 0.29 -19.79
CA ARG A 478 8.12 -0.47 -19.94
C ARG A 478 9.30 0.48 -19.86
N ASP A 479 10.50 -0.07 -19.73
CA ASP A 479 11.72 0.74 -19.75
C ASP A 479 12.11 1.08 -21.20
N VAL A 480 12.79 2.20 -21.39
CA VAL A 480 13.43 2.54 -22.68
C VAL A 480 14.72 1.72 -22.82
N ASP A 481 15.00 1.22 -24.04
CA ASP A 481 16.15 0.36 -24.34
C ASP A 481 17.53 1.07 -24.25
#